data_AF-A0A183JW27-F1
#
_entry.id   AF-A0A183JW27-F1
#
_cell.length_a   1.000
_cell.length_b   1.000
_cell.length_c   1.000
_cell.angle_alpha   90.00
_cell.angle_beta   90.00
_cell.angle_gamma   90.00
#
_symmetry.space_group_name_H-M   'P 1'
#
loop_
_entity.id
_entity.type
_entity.pdbx_description
1 polymer ?
#
loop_
_entity_poly.entity_id
_entity_poly.type
_entity_poly.pdbx_seq_one_letter_code
_entity_poly.pdbx_strand_id
1 'polypeptide(L)' 'MDPGEVNSLGEPYDYSSIMHYAKGTFAKANKDETIRPKACCPRPPIGQRIQLSPGDIRQTNKLYLCPGNYLNL' A
#
# COMPACT_ATOMS: atom_id res chain seq x y z
N MET A 1 -17.05 2.22 7.47
CA MET A 1 -16.42 0.97 7.00
C MET A 1 -16.92 -0.10 7.92
N ASP A 2 -17.53 -1.12 7.36
CA ASP A 2 -17.89 -2.30 8.13
C ASP A 2 -16.57 -2.99 8.52
N PRO A 3 -16.28 -3.21 9.82
CA PRO A 3 -15.07 -3.89 10.25
C PRO A 3 -14.85 -5.27 9.60
N GLY A 4 -15.89 -5.88 9.03
CA GLY A 4 -15.80 -7.15 8.30
C GLY A 4 -15.28 -7.04 6.86
N GLU A 5 -15.19 -5.84 6.27
CA GLU A 5 -14.84 -5.69 4.85
C GLU A 5 -13.34 -5.83 4.56
N VAL A 6 -12.48 -5.46 5.51
CA VAL A 6 -11.01 -5.42 5.31
C VAL A 6 -10.28 -5.99 6.52
N ASN A 7 -9.33 -6.89 6.27
CA ASN A 7 -8.42 -7.40 7.27
C ASN A 7 -6.97 -7.17 6.83
N SER A 8 -6.20 -6.38 7.58
CA SER A 8 -4.81 -6.08 7.26
C SER A 8 -3.84 -7.22 7.56
N LEU A 9 -4.28 -8.27 8.27
CA LEU A 9 -3.45 -9.43 8.68
C LEU A 9 -2.18 -9.02 9.44
N GLY A 10 -2.26 -7.93 10.19
CA GLY A 10 -1.16 -7.35 10.96
C GLY A 10 -0.05 -6.68 10.14
N GLU A 11 -0.20 -6.53 8.82
CA GLU A 11 0.75 -5.74 8.01
C GLU A 11 0.54 -4.23 8.22
N PRO A 12 1.63 -3.44 8.28
CA PRO A 12 1.54 -1.98 8.38
C PRO A 12 1.02 -1.36 7.06
N TYR A 13 0.62 -0.09 7.11
CA TYR A 13 0.24 0.65 5.91
C TYR A 13 1.43 0.81 4.96
N ASP A 14 1.32 0.23 3.77
CA ASP A 14 2.40 0.24 2.78
C ASP A 14 2.20 1.34 1.73
N TYR A 15 2.96 2.43 1.86
CA TYR A 15 2.98 3.51 0.87
C TYR A 15 3.50 3.06 -0.51
N SER A 16 4.31 2.01 -0.54
CA SER A 16 4.90 1.45 -1.75
C SER A 16 4.05 0.32 -2.36
N SER A 17 2.91 -0.03 -1.76
CA SER A 17 1.99 -1.03 -2.32
C SER A 17 1.61 -0.70 -3.76
N ILE A 18 1.57 -1.72 -4.62
CA ILE A 18 1.12 -1.56 -6.01
C ILE A 18 -0.35 -1.12 -6.08
N MET A 19 -1.11 -1.38 -5.01
CA MET A 19 -2.52 -1.01 -4.88
C MET A 19 -2.70 0.44 -4.42
N HIS A 20 -1.66 1.10 -3.90
CA HIS A 20 -1.75 2.49 -3.46
C HIS A 20 -1.96 3.41 -4.68
N TYR A 21 -2.89 4.35 -4.60
CA TYR A 21 -3.07 5.37 -5.65
C TYR A 21 -1.89 6.36 -5.70
N ALA A 22 -1.67 6.96 -6.87
CA ALA A 22 -0.71 8.04 -7.00
C ALA A 22 -1.25 9.34 -6.40
N LYS A 23 -0.35 10.27 -6.06
CA LYS A 23 -0.69 11.52 -5.35
C LYS A 23 -1.85 12.32 -5.98
N GLY A 24 -1.95 12.31 -7.30
CA GLY A 24 -2.92 13.10 -8.08
C GLY A 24 -4.03 12.27 -8.73
N THR A 25 -4.19 10.99 -8.36
CA THR A 25 -5.25 10.15 -8.93
C THR A 25 -6.62 10.80 -8.63
N PHE A 26 -7.41 11.05 -9.68
CA PHE A 26 -8.69 11.77 -9.64
C PHE A 26 -8.63 13.23 -9.16
N ALA A 27 -7.48 13.91 -9.27
CA ALA A 27 -7.39 15.33 -8.96
C ALA A 27 -8.26 16.17 -9.92
N LYS A 28 -8.85 17.25 -9.37
CA LYS A 28 -9.53 18.27 -10.19
C LYS A 28 -8.52 18.99 -11.08
N ALA A 29 -9.01 19.59 -12.17
CA ALA A 29 -8.18 20.46 -13.00
C ALA A 29 -7.46 21.52 -12.13
N ASN A 30 -6.18 21.73 -12.41
CA ASN A 30 -5.30 22.64 -11.68
C ASN A 30 -5.08 22.29 -10.18
N LYS A 31 -5.21 21.01 -9.80
CA LYS A 31 -4.83 20.48 -8.49
C LYS A 31 -3.85 19.32 -8.67
N ASP A 32 -2.80 19.32 -7.86
CA ASP A 32 -1.70 18.35 -8.02
C ASP A 32 -1.80 17.14 -7.08
N GLU A 33 -2.69 17.20 -6.08
CA GLU A 33 -2.82 16.19 -5.05
C GLU A 33 -4.25 15.97 -4.58
N THR A 34 -4.63 14.71 -4.49
CA THR A 34 -5.81 14.18 -3.79
C THR A 34 -5.40 13.36 -2.58
N ILE A 35 -4.19 12.78 -2.60
CA ILE A 35 -3.65 11.96 -1.52
C ILE A 35 -2.27 12.49 -1.11
N ARG A 36 -2.12 12.78 0.17
CA ARG A 36 -0.88 13.28 0.76
C ARG A 36 -0.48 12.40 1.96
N PRO A 37 0.67 11.71 1.91
CA PRO A 37 1.20 10.97 3.07
C PRO A 37 1.36 11.86 4.29
N LYS A 38 1.00 11.34 5.47
CA LYS A 38 1.22 12.02 6.76
C LYS A 38 2.68 11.91 7.20
N ALA A 39 3.35 10.80 6.87
CA ALA A 39 4.79 10.65 7.05
C ALA A 39 5.54 11.71 6.24
N CYS A 40 6.58 12.30 6.82
CA CYS A 40 7.30 13.42 6.25
C CYS A 40 8.82 13.30 6.45
N CYS A 41 9.57 14.22 5.80
CA CYS A 41 11.01 14.42 5.97
C CYS A 41 11.93 13.21 5.65
N PRO A 42 11.88 12.62 4.43
CA PRO A 42 11.09 13.01 3.25
C PRO A 42 9.71 12.36 3.22
N ARG A 43 8.78 12.90 2.43
CA ARG A 43 7.49 12.24 2.20
C ARG A 43 7.72 10.97 1.38
N PRO A 44 7.14 9.82 1.75
CA PRO A 44 7.28 8.60 0.97
C PRO A 44 6.64 8.76 -0.42
N PRO A 45 7.24 8.22 -1.48
CA PRO A 45 6.59 8.13 -2.79
C PRO A 45 5.39 7.19 -2.70
N ILE A 46 4.35 7.48 -3.50
CA ILE A 46 3.13 6.68 -3.59
C ILE A 46 2.69 6.51 -5.04
N GLY A 47 2.04 5.38 -5.34
CA GLY A 47 1.47 5.13 -6.67
C GLY A 47 2.38 4.42 -7.67
N GLN A 48 3.39 3.69 -7.20
CA GLN A 48 4.24 2.88 -8.09
C GLN A 48 3.41 1.78 -8.78
N ARG A 49 3.77 1.43 -10.01
CA ARG A 49 3.15 0.36 -10.82
C ARG A 49 4.20 -0.56 -11.48
N ILE A 50 5.37 -0.67 -10.84
CA ILE A 50 6.53 -1.37 -11.38
C ILE A 50 6.51 -2.83 -10.93
N GLN A 51 6.35 -3.07 -9.63
CA GLN A 51 6.40 -4.41 -9.05
C GLN A 51 5.61 -4.49 -7.74
N LEU A 52 5.38 -5.70 -7.24
CA LEU A 52 4.83 -5.89 -5.90
C LEU A 52 5.80 -5.37 -4.85
N SER A 53 5.28 -4.70 -3.82
CA SER A 53 6.06 -4.35 -2.64
C SER A 53 6.27 -5.57 -1.74
N PRO A 54 7.26 -5.54 -0.83
CA PRO A 54 7.38 -6.57 0.21
C PRO A 54 6.10 -6.71 1.06
N GLY A 55 5.39 -5.61 1.33
CA GLY A 55 4.11 -5.62 2.05
C GLY A 55 3.01 -6.34 1.28
N ASP A 56 2.87 -6.08 -0.02
CA ASP A 56 1.91 -6.79 -0.89
C ASP A 56 2.14 -8.31 -0.86
N ILE A 57 3.41 -8.72 -1.00
CA ILE A 57 3.81 -10.14 -1.00
C ILE A 57 3.47 -10.79 0.35
N ARG A 58 3.91 -10.18 1.47
CA ARG A 58 3.64 -10.73 2.80
C ARG A 58 2.15 -10.80 3.12
N GLN A 59 1.39 -9.75 2.82
CA GLN A 59 -0.06 -9.73 3.09
C GLN A 59 -0.80 -10.80 2.28
N THR A 60 -0.46 -10.96 1.00
CA THR A 60 -1.05 -11.98 0.12
C THR A 60 -0.73 -13.39 0.61
N ASN A 61 0.52 -13.64 1.00
CA ASN A 61 0.92 -14.96 1.51
C ASN A 61 0.24 -15.31 2.84
N LYS A 62 0.05 -14.32 3.72
CA LYS A 62 -0.75 -14.51 4.95
C LYS A 62 -2.22 -14.82 4.62
N LEU A 63 -2.80 -14.13 3.64
CA LEU A 63 -4.20 -14.31 3.25
C LEU A 63 -4.48 -15.73 2.72
N TYR A 64 -3.56 -16.26 1.92
CA TYR A 64 -3.71 -17.57 1.27
C TYR A 64 -3.02 -18.73 1.99
N LEU A 65 -2.47 -18.50 3.19
CA LEU A 65 -1.78 -19.52 4.00
C LEU A 65 -0.69 -20.26 3.22
N CYS A 66 0.08 -19.52 2.41
CA CYS A 66 1.12 -20.11 1.59
C CYS A 66 2.20 -20.82 2.46
N PRO A 67 2.80 -21.95 2.01
CA PRO A 67 3.80 -22.68 2.80
C PRO A 67 5.21 -22.06 2.73
N GLY A 68 5.80 -21.70 3.89
CA GLY A 68 7.25 -21.58 4.15
C GLY A 68 7.99 -20.27 3.79
N ASN A 69 8.55 -19.62 4.83
CA ASN A 69 9.58 -18.55 4.86
C ASN A 69 9.27 -17.17 4.22
N TYR A 70 8.30 -16.43 4.77
CA TYR A 70 8.04 -15.01 4.40
C TYR A 70 8.61 -13.97 5.36
N LEU A 71 9.37 -14.39 6.37
CA LEU A 71 9.90 -13.51 7.41
C LEU A 71 11.23 -12.82 7.05
N ASN A 72 11.78 -13.07 5.85
CA ASN A 72 13.10 -12.54 5.43
C ASN A 72 13.09 -11.87 4.03
N LEU A 73 11.95 -11.36 3.57
CA LEU A 73 11.86 -10.44 2.42
C LEU A 73 11.33 -9.07 2.85
#